data_AF-A0A1C7MRS1-F1
#
_entry.id   AF-A0A1C7MRS1-F1
#
_cell.length_a   1.000
_cell.length_b   1.000
_cell.length_c   1.000
_cell.angle_alpha   90.00
_cell.angle_beta   90.00
_cell.angle_gamma   90.00
#
_symmetry.space_group_name_H-M   'P 1'
#
loop_
_entity.id
_entity.type
_entity.pdbx_description
1 polymer ?
#
loop_
_entity_poly.entity_id
_entity_poly.type
_entity_poly.pdbx_seq_one_letter_code
_entity_poly.pdbx_strand_id
1 'polypeptide(L)'
;MADHNHNPTGRNQHGETLKADDERLVKALQAYHREKLTNNDKISKRLQADHGISMHASTVKQRRRALGLMGSAQMDKDPSRRQGVRTIQQRIAFDSGIHLTRDFVSHVMHQHDPEGFDQREPTAKKIVRFPKVPIGIHERWSGDGHDKLYKIGFPIWGVVDDATTAWLDAWVVPSNRMGEIIAYCFLCLVEKYKGIPLQFTTDCGSETTQLHGLIEALRSIFHGDIDPTEPPAHVYLRSVHNISIGCSWLRLRLDFGDNAVIFFNKGIEDGLYDPDDPQQYSASGSGRSCSEKS
;
A
#
# COMPACT_ATOMS: atom_id res chain seq x y z
N MET A 1 25.33 -55.89 13.17
CA MET A 1 24.67 -54.83 13.95
C MET A 1 23.18 -54.95 13.65
N ALA A 2 22.36 -55.16 14.66
CA ALA A 2 20.93 -55.47 14.50
C ALA A 2 20.14 -54.18 14.21
N ASP A 3 19.51 -54.11 13.04
CA ASP A 3 18.53 -53.07 12.70
C ASP A 3 17.28 -53.27 13.56
N HIS A 4 17.24 -52.58 14.70
CA HIS A 4 16.02 -52.44 15.51
C HIS A 4 15.08 -51.44 14.82
N ASN A 5 14.35 -51.90 13.81
CA ASN A 5 13.15 -51.20 13.37
C ASN A 5 12.02 -51.48 14.36
N HIS A 6 11.74 -50.52 15.25
CA HIS A 6 10.71 -50.63 16.28
C HIS A 6 9.26 -50.58 15.74
N ASN A 7 9.05 -50.51 14.42
CA ASN A 7 7.71 -50.57 13.82
C ASN A 7 7.70 -51.38 12.50
N PRO A 8 7.83 -52.71 12.55
CA PRO A 8 7.93 -53.57 11.37
C PRO A 8 6.60 -53.70 10.59
N THR A 9 5.49 -53.20 11.12
CA THR A 9 4.15 -53.31 10.50
C THR A 9 3.60 -51.99 9.94
N GLY A 10 4.31 -50.87 10.14
CA GLY A 10 3.89 -49.55 9.64
C GLY A 10 2.55 -49.04 10.20
N ARG A 11 2.03 -49.65 11.26
CA ARG A 11 0.77 -49.21 11.91
C ARG A 11 1.06 -48.14 12.95
N ASN A 12 1.09 -46.91 12.48
CA ASN A 12 1.13 -45.74 13.35
C ASN A 12 -0.27 -45.61 14.00
N GLN A 13 -0.35 -45.51 15.32
CA GLN A 13 -1.60 -45.48 16.10
C GLN A 13 -2.43 -44.18 15.92
N HIS A 14 -2.29 -43.50 14.78
CA HIS A 14 -2.97 -42.25 14.47
C HIS A 14 -4.00 -42.54 13.38
N GLY A 15 -5.28 -42.33 13.69
CA GLY A 15 -6.37 -42.47 12.72
C GLY A 15 -6.17 -41.56 11.51
N GLU A 16 -6.86 -41.87 10.41
CA GLU A 16 -6.79 -41.09 9.17
C GLU A 16 -7.08 -39.61 9.45
N THR A 17 -6.03 -38.78 9.40
CA THR A 17 -6.17 -37.34 9.55
C THR A 17 -6.49 -36.75 8.20
N LEU A 18 -7.67 -36.13 8.06
CA LEU A 18 -8.09 -35.50 6.82
C LEU A 18 -7.02 -34.53 6.30
N LYS A 19 -6.73 -34.65 5.01
CA LYS A 19 -5.75 -33.81 4.32
C LYS A 19 -6.33 -32.40 4.10
N ALA A 20 -5.44 -31.45 3.80
CA ALA A 20 -5.81 -30.03 3.71
C ALA A 20 -6.69 -29.67 2.50
N ASP A 21 -6.72 -30.56 1.51
CA ASP A 21 -7.47 -30.50 0.26
C ASP A 21 -8.86 -31.14 0.36
N ASP A 22 -9.24 -31.70 1.51
CA ASP A 22 -10.57 -32.28 1.70
C ASP A 22 -11.68 -31.20 1.62
N GLU A 23 -12.55 -31.30 0.62
CA GLU A 23 -13.61 -30.31 0.37
C GLU A 23 -14.52 -30.08 1.58
N ARG A 24 -14.78 -31.12 2.37
CA ARG A 24 -15.69 -31.05 3.52
C ARG A 24 -15.03 -30.28 4.66
N LEU A 25 -13.75 -30.54 4.92
CA LEU A 25 -12.96 -29.79 5.89
C LEU A 25 -12.81 -28.32 5.47
N VAL A 26 -12.53 -28.05 4.20
CA VAL A 26 -12.39 -26.68 3.67
C VAL A 26 -13.68 -25.89 3.83
N LYS A 27 -14.82 -26.45 3.40
CA LYS A 27 -16.14 -25.79 3.52
C LYS A 27 -16.50 -25.53 4.99
N ALA A 28 -16.24 -26.48 5.88
CA ALA A 28 -16.48 -26.33 7.32
C ALA A 28 -15.61 -25.23 7.94
N LEU A 29 -14.30 -25.24 7.68
CA LEU A 29 -13.39 -24.22 8.20
C LEU A 29 -13.72 -22.82 7.67
N GLN A 30 -14.12 -22.70 6.40
CA GLN A 30 -14.57 -21.44 5.80
C GLN A 30 -15.91 -20.97 6.39
N ALA A 31 -16.85 -21.87 6.67
CA ALA A 31 -18.12 -21.54 7.33
C ALA A 31 -17.88 -21.03 8.77
N TYR A 32 -17.10 -21.77 9.56
CA TYR A 32 -16.74 -21.34 10.91
C TYR A 32 -15.97 -20.03 10.94
N HIS A 33 -15.13 -19.80 9.93
CA HIS A 33 -14.44 -18.53 9.77
C HIS A 33 -15.42 -17.38 9.48
N ARG A 34 -16.42 -17.58 8.61
CA ARG A 34 -17.50 -16.61 8.34
C ARG A 34 -18.36 -16.33 9.58
N GLU A 35 -18.55 -17.34 10.42
CA GLU A 35 -19.24 -17.23 11.71
C GLU A 35 -18.37 -16.66 12.84
N LYS A 36 -17.15 -16.22 12.54
CA LYS A 36 -16.21 -15.59 13.49
C LYS A 36 -15.70 -16.54 14.57
N LEU A 37 -15.80 -17.86 14.38
CA LEU A 37 -15.21 -18.83 15.30
C LEU A 37 -13.73 -19.01 14.98
N THR A 38 -12.86 -18.50 15.85
CA THR A 38 -11.41 -18.37 15.58
C THR A 38 -10.51 -19.09 16.59
N ASN A 39 -11.05 -19.56 17.71
CA ASN A 39 -10.32 -20.36 18.69
C ASN A 39 -10.18 -21.81 18.20
N ASN A 40 -8.95 -22.31 18.08
CA ASN A 40 -8.68 -23.63 17.49
C ASN A 40 -9.26 -24.80 18.31
N ASP A 41 -9.32 -24.69 19.63
CA ASP A 41 -9.94 -25.71 20.49
C ASP A 41 -11.46 -25.74 20.31
N LYS A 42 -12.08 -24.57 20.15
CA LYS A 42 -13.52 -24.48 19.84
C LYS A 42 -13.83 -24.99 18.44
N ILE A 43 -13.01 -24.67 17.45
CA ILE A 43 -13.15 -25.17 16.08
C ILE A 43 -12.97 -26.69 16.05
N SER A 44 -11.98 -27.23 16.77
CA SER A 44 -11.77 -28.68 16.92
C SER A 44 -13.02 -29.38 17.48
N LYS A 45 -13.57 -28.87 18.58
CA LYS A 45 -14.82 -29.40 19.18
C LYS A 45 -16.00 -29.31 18.22
N ARG A 46 -16.09 -28.24 17.44
CA ARG A 46 -17.20 -27.98 16.53
C ARG A 46 -17.12 -28.81 15.25
N LEU A 47 -15.92 -29.00 14.70
CA LEU A 47 -15.65 -29.95 13.63
C LEU A 47 -16.10 -31.36 14.00
N GLN A 48 -15.87 -31.78 15.26
CA GLN A 48 -16.36 -33.04 15.77
C GLN A 48 -17.89 -33.07 15.88
N ALA A 49 -18.50 -32.01 16.41
CA ALA A 49 -19.95 -31.95 16.66
C ALA A 49 -20.79 -31.85 15.38
N ASP A 50 -20.44 -30.97 14.45
CA ASP A 50 -21.27 -30.67 13.28
C ASP A 50 -20.93 -31.58 12.08
N HIS A 51 -19.69 -32.07 12.02
CA HIS A 51 -19.17 -32.78 10.85
C HIS A 51 -18.52 -34.14 11.16
N GLY A 52 -18.42 -34.53 12.44
CA GLY A 52 -17.79 -35.78 12.86
C GLY A 52 -16.27 -35.81 12.64
N ILE A 53 -15.64 -34.66 12.39
CA ILE A 53 -14.22 -34.56 12.07
C ILE A 53 -13.42 -34.40 13.36
N SER A 54 -12.68 -35.45 13.74
CA SER A 54 -11.77 -35.40 14.89
C SER A 54 -10.43 -34.83 14.49
N MET A 55 -10.06 -33.69 15.05
CA MET A 55 -8.79 -33.03 14.74
C MET A 55 -8.27 -32.25 15.93
N HIS A 56 -7.01 -32.42 16.29
CA HIS A 56 -6.38 -31.65 17.36
C HIS A 56 -6.25 -30.16 17.00
N ALA A 57 -6.31 -29.26 17.98
CA ALA A 57 -6.26 -27.81 17.77
C ALA A 57 -5.00 -27.33 17.03
N SER A 58 -3.85 -27.98 17.25
CA SER A 58 -2.61 -27.71 16.50
C SER A 58 -2.74 -28.05 15.01
N THR A 59 -3.41 -29.16 14.67
CA THR A 59 -3.69 -29.56 13.29
C THR A 59 -4.71 -28.62 12.66
N VAL A 60 -5.76 -28.20 13.39
CA VAL A 60 -6.71 -27.16 12.94
C VAL A 60 -5.96 -25.87 12.59
N LYS A 61 -5.02 -25.42 13.45
CA LYS A 61 -4.18 -24.25 13.18
C LYS A 61 -3.37 -24.42 11.89
N GLN A 62 -2.72 -25.56 11.71
CA GLN A 62 -1.93 -25.85 10.50
C GLN A 62 -2.80 -25.83 9.24
N ARG A 63 -3.99 -26.45 9.29
CA ARG A 63 -4.95 -26.49 8.17
C ARG A 63 -5.51 -25.11 7.84
N ARG A 64 -5.89 -24.33 8.85
CA ARG A 64 -6.32 -22.94 8.66
C ARG A 64 -5.23 -22.06 8.06
N ARG A 65 -3.96 -22.26 8.46
CA ARG A 65 -2.81 -21.56 7.85
C ARG A 65 -2.63 -21.93 6.39
N ALA A 66 -2.70 -23.23 6.06
CA ALA A 66 -2.63 -23.70 4.68
C ALA A 66 -3.76 -23.14 3.80
N LEU A 67 -4.93 -22.89 4.39
CA LEU A 67 -6.10 -22.31 3.72
C LEU A 67 -6.14 -20.76 3.76
N GLY A 68 -5.11 -20.09 4.28
CA GLY A 68 -5.08 -18.63 4.40
C GLY A 68 -6.11 -18.05 5.38
N LEU A 69 -6.75 -18.88 6.20
CA LEU A 69 -7.78 -18.49 7.18
C LEU A 69 -7.18 -17.94 8.50
N MET A 70 -5.97 -17.40 8.39
CA MET A 70 -5.19 -16.81 9.47
C MET A 70 -5.05 -15.30 9.22
N GLY A 71 -5.53 -14.48 10.15
CA GLY A 71 -5.37 -13.02 10.08
C GLY A 71 -3.92 -12.54 10.06
N SER A 72 -2.95 -13.41 10.37
CA SER A 72 -1.51 -13.11 10.38
C SER A 72 -0.90 -12.92 8.98
N ALA A 73 -1.49 -13.51 7.93
CA ALA A 73 -0.92 -13.44 6.58
C ALA A 73 -0.83 -12.01 6.03
N GLN A 74 -1.70 -11.10 6.50
CA GLN A 74 -1.63 -9.67 6.13
C GLN A 74 -0.53 -8.92 6.88
N MET A 75 -0.18 -9.36 8.09
CA MET A 75 0.92 -8.79 8.86
C MET A 75 2.27 -9.20 8.26
N ASP A 76 2.38 -10.40 7.69
CA ASP A 76 3.58 -10.86 6.95
C ASP A 76 3.86 -9.99 5.70
N LYS A 77 2.84 -9.33 5.15
CA LYS A 77 2.98 -8.37 4.03
C LYS A 77 3.43 -6.97 4.47
N ASP A 78 3.59 -6.73 5.78
CA ASP A 78 4.05 -5.47 6.35
C ASP A 78 5.35 -5.65 7.15
N PRO A 79 6.47 -6.06 6.52
CA PRO A 79 7.73 -6.27 7.23
C PRO A 79 8.27 -4.99 7.90
N SER A 80 7.88 -3.81 7.41
CA SER A 80 8.21 -2.52 8.04
C SER A 80 7.34 -2.20 9.27
N ARG A 81 6.28 -2.98 9.52
CA ARG A 81 5.35 -2.86 10.66
C ARG A 81 4.73 -1.46 10.77
N ARG A 82 4.54 -0.77 9.65
CA ARG A 82 4.03 0.61 9.59
C ARG A 82 2.52 0.70 9.52
N GLN A 83 1.82 -0.38 9.16
CA GLN A 83 0.38 -0.36 8.95
C GLN A 83 -0.38 -0.43 10.26
N GLY A 84 -1.26 0.55 10.47
CA GLY A 84 -2.15 0.56 11.62
C GLY A 84 -3.32 -0.41 11.48
N VAL A 85 -4.00 -0.67 12.61
CA VAL A 85 -5.16 -1.57 12.71
C VAL A 85 -6.20 -1.34 11.59
N ARG A 86 -6.53 -0.08 11.30
CA ARG A 86 -7.53 0.25 10.27
C ARG A 86 -7.04 -0.09 8.86
N THR A 87 -5.77 0.15 8.55
CA THR A 87 -5.18 -0.23 7.25
C THR A 87 -5.22 -1.75 7.08
N ILE A 88 -4.76 -2.51 8.09
CA ILE A 88 -4.78 -3.98 8.06
C ILE A 88 -6.21 -4.51 7.91
N GLN A 89 -7.16 -3.96 8.65
CA GLN A 89 -8.58 -4.31 8.52
C GLN A 89 -9.11 -4.09 7.10
N GLN A 90 -8.81 -2.93 6.49
CA GLN A 90 -9.22 -2.61 5.12
C GLN A 90 -8.58 -3.55 4.10
N ARG A 91 -7.30 -3.90 4.27
CA ARG A 91 -6.61 -4.86 3.40
C ARG A 91 -7.17 -6.26 3.50
N ILE A 92 -7.50 -6.72 4.71
CA ILE A 92 -8.18 -8.01 4.88
C ILE A 92 -9.51 -8.00 4.11
N ALA A 93 -10.31 -6.94 4.26
CA ALA A 93 -11.58 -6.81 3.55
C ALA A 93 -11.39 -6.78 2.03
N PHE A 94 -10.38 -6.07 1.53
CA PHE A 94 -10.10 -5.98 0.10
C PHE A 94 -9.58 -7.30 -0.49
N ASP A 95 -8.55 -7.90 0.11
CA ASP A 95 -7.87 -9.09 -0.43
C ASP A 95 -8.72 -10.37 -0.30
N SER A 96 -9.54 -10.47 0.75
CA SER A 96 -10.28 -11.70 1.06
C SER A 96 -11.80 -11.55 1.00
N GLY A 97 -12.33 -10.34 0.87
CA GLY A 97 -13.75 -10.05 0.99
C GLY A 97 -14.28 -10.11 2.43
N ILE A 98 -13.42 -10.41 3.41
CA ILE A 98 -13.82 -10.68 4.80
C ILE A 98 -13.79 -9.40 5.63
N HIS A 99 -14.94 -9.05 6.19
CA HIS A 99 -15.10 -7.87 7.02
C HIS A 99 -14.94 -8.23 8.49
N LEU A 100 -13.75 -8.01 9.03
CA LEU A 100 -13.46 -8.20 10.45
C LEU A 100 -13.71 -6.91 11.24
N THR A 101 -14.01 -7.02 12.53
CA THR A 101 -14.14 -5.85 13.40
C THR A 101 -12.77 -5.27 13.73
N ARG A 102 -12.71 -3.95 13.96
CA ARG A 102 -11.48 -3.27 14.37
C ARG A 102 -10.88 -3.89 15.64
N ASP A 103 -11.72 -4.21 16.61
CA ASP A 103 -11.27 -4.75 17.91
C ASP A 103 -10.66 -6.15 17.75
N PHE A 104 -11.22 -6.98 16.86
CA PHE A 104 -10.64 -8.28 16.56
C PHE A 104 -9.26 -8.14 15.91
N VAL A 105 -9.14 -7.28 14.88
CA VAL A 105 -7.86 -7.02 14.22
C VAL A 105 -6.85 -6.45 15.23
N SER A 106 -7.27 -5.50 16.06
CA SER A 106 -6.43 -4.93 17.12
C SER A 106 -5.95 -5.99 18.10
N HIS A 107 -6.82 -6.87 18.58
CA HIS A 107 -6.46 -7.95 19.50
C HIS A 107 -5.43 -8.90 18.89
N VAL A 108 -5.66 -9.33 17.65
CA VAL A 108 -4.72 -10.20 16.92
C VAL A 108 -3.38 -9.50 16.71
N MET A 109 -3.39 -8.23 16.32
CA MET A 109 -2.15 -7.46 16.13
C MET A 109 -1.38 -7.30 17.45
N HIS A 110 -2.04 -7.00 18.58
CA HIS A 110 -1.34 -6.90 19.87
C HIS A 110 -0.78 -8.25 20.34
N GLN A 111 -1.47 -9.35 20.02
CA GLN A 111 -1.01 -10.70 20.38
C GLN A 111 0.21 -11.13 19.55
N HIS A 112 0.32 -10.70 18.30
CA HIS A 112 1.31 -11.23 17.35
C HIS A 112 2.40 -10.22 16.94
N ASP A 113 2.15 -8.92 17.05
CA ASP A 113 3.10 -7.84 16.73
C ASP A 113 2.95 -6.68 17.73
N PRO A 114 3.19 -6.90 19.04
CA PRO A 114 3.16 -5.83 20.03
C PRO A 114 4.23 -4.75 19.73
N GLU A 115 5.42 -5.17 19.30
CA GLU A 115 6.53 -4.26 18.94
C GLU A 115 6.16 -3.28 17.82
N GLY A 116 5.33 -3.69 16.86
CA GLY A 116 4.84 -2.78 15.82
C GLY A 116 4.05 -1.60 16.40
N PHE A 117 3.35 -1.78 17.53
CA PHE A 117 2.65 -0.67 18.19
C PHE A 117 3.63 0.33 18.79
N ASP A 118 4.67 -0.16 19.45
CA ASP A 118 5.73 0.67 20.03
C ASP A 118 6.45 1.47 18.92
N GLN A 119 6.73 0.85 17.77
CA GLN A 119 7.34 1.53 16.61
C GLN A 119 6.47 2.62 15.97
N ARG A 120 5.14 2.52 16.15
CA ARG A 120 4.16 3.49 15.63
C ARG A 120 3.80 4.55 16.64
N GLU A 121 4.29 4.46 17.88
CA GLU A 121 4.05 5.48 18.89
C GLU A 121 4.61 6.83 18.41
N PRO A 122 3.81 7.91 18.36
CA PRO A 122 4.28 9.19 17.85
C PRO A 122 5.37 9.77 18.76
N THR A 123 6.62 9.78 18.29
CA THR A 123 7.76 10.35 19.03
C THR A 123 7.93 11.86 18.81
N ALA A 124 7.21 12.45 17.85
CA ALA A 124 7.32 13.86 17.49
C ALA A 124 6.17 14.71 18.05
N LYS A 125 6.48 15.99 18.37
CA LYS A 125 5.46 16.98 18.77
C LYS A 125 4.41 17.15 17.67
N LYS A 126 3.13 17.15 18.07
CA LYS A 126 2.02 17.45 17.16
C LYS A 126 2.16 18.89 16.68
N ILE A 127 2.39 19.07 15.38
CA ILE A 127 2.36 20.38 14.72
C ILE A 127 0.91 20.89 14.76
N VAL A 128 0.71 22.16 15.09
CA VAL A 128 -0.60 22.82 15.01
C VAL A 128 -1.00 22.88 13.53
N ARG A 129 -2.11 22.23 13.18
CA ARG A 129 -2.63 22.20 11.81
C ARG A 129 -3.83 23.13 11.73
N PHE A 130 -3.95 23.83 10.60
CA PHE A 130 -5.12 24.65 10.28
C PHE A 130 -6.00 23.93 9.25
N PRO A 131 -7.33 24.00 9.38
CA PRO A 131 -8.22 23.46 8.38
C PRO A 131 -8.06 24.25 7.07
N LYS A 132 -7.93 23.52 5.96
CA LYS A 132 -8.02 24.10 4.62
C LYS A 132 -9.50 24.27 4.26
N VAL A 133 -9.84 25.40 3.67
CA VAL A 133 -11.21 25.72 3.22
C VAL A 133 -11.14 26.03 1.73
N PRO A 134 -11.05 24.98 0.87
CA PRO A 134 -11.13 25.16 -0.58
C PRO A 134 -12.52 25.65 -0.99
N ILE A 135 -12.59 26.45 -2.05
CA ILE A 135 -13.79 26.85 -2.76
C ILE A 135 -14.43 25.63 -3.45
N GLY A 136 -13.61 24.72 -3.99
CA GLY A 136 -14.11 23.52 -4.67
C GLY A 136 -13.02 22.59 -5.20
N ILE A 137 -13.46 21.49 -5.82
CA ILE A 137 -12.56 20.57 -6.53
C ILE A 137 -11.91 21.27 -7.73
N HIS A 138 -10.67 20.91 -8.04
CA HIS A 138 -9.84 21.54 -9.07
C HIS A 138 -9.58 23.04 -8.89
N GLU A 139 -9.98 23.65 -7.78
CA GLU A 139 -9.60 25.03 -7.45
C GLU A 139 -8.08 25.11 -7.27
N ARG A 140 -7.53 24.25 -6.42
CA ARG A 140 -6.10 24.19 -6.14
C ARG A 140 -5.55 22.80 -6.34
N TRP A 141 -4.45 22.70 -7.09
CA TRP A 141 -3.65 21.47 -7.19
C TRP A 141 -2.37 21.62 -6.36
N SER A 142 -1.96 20.56 -5.67
CA SER A 142 -0.78 20.53 -4.80
C SER A 142 0.18 19.46 -5.31
N GLY A 143 1.35 19.88 -5.78
CA GLY A 143 2.38 19.03 -6.35
C GLY A 143 3.65 18.96 -5.49
N ASP A 144 4.29 17.80 -5.48
CA ASP A 144 5.55 17.57 -4.78
C ASP A 144 6.27 16.30 -5.27
N GLY A 145 7.56 16.19 -4.97
CA GLY A 145 8.40 15.04 -5.28
C GLY A 145 8.53 14.11 -4.09
N HIS A 146 8.66 12.80 -4.35
CA HIS A 146 8.84 11.80 -3.32
C HIS A 146 10.12 10.96 -3.51
N ASP A 147 11.08 11.16 -2.61
CA ASP A 147 12.41 10.54 -2.71
C ASP A 147 12.54 9.20 -1.97
N LYS A 148 11.52 8.74 -1.23
CA LYS A 148 11.71 7.53 -0.39
C LYS A 148 11.94 6.26 -1.21
N LEU A 149 11.45 6.22 -2.45
CA LEU A 149 11.70 5.12 -3.38
C LEU A 149 12.88 5.40 -4.32
N TYR A 150 13.52 6.57 -4.22
CA TYR A 150 14.72 6.91 -4.99
C TYR A 150 15.85 5.90 -4.72
N LYS A 151 15.99 5.44 -3.47
CA LYS A 151 17.00 4.44 -3.06
C LYS A 151 16.89 3.08 -3.76
N ILE A 152 15.77 2.80 -4.41
CA ILE A 152 15.59 1.59 -5.23
C ILE A 152 15.30 1.95 -6.71
N GLY A 153 15.66 3.17 -7.14
CA GLY A 153 15.58 3.58 -8.54
C GLY A 153 14.22 4.11 -9.01
N PHE A 154 13.28 4.40 -8.11
CA PHE A 154 11.94 4.85 -8.48
C PHE A 154 11.62 6.23 -7.86
N PRO A 155 12.20 7.34 -8.37
CA PRO A 155 11.75 8.68 -7.99
C PRO A 155 10.31 8.89 -8.44
N ILE A 156 9.50 9.53 -7.59
CA ILE A 156 8.11 9.83 -7.92
C ILE A 156 7.91 11.34 -7.92
N TRP A 157 7.12 11.82 -8.88
CA TRP A 157 6.48 13.13 -8.83
C TRP A 157 4.96 12.93 -8.82
N GLY A 158 4.23 13.69 -8.01
CA GLY A 158 2.78 13.53 -7.91
C GLY A 158 2.04 14.81 -7.60
N VAL A 159 0.77 14.80 -7.93
CA VAL A 159 -0.13 15.95 -7.74
C VAL A 159 -1.46 15.45 -7.18
N VAL A 160 -1.96 16.15 -6.17
CA VAL A 160 -3.28 15.91 -5.57
C VAL A 160 -4.16 17.14 -5.72
N ASP A 161 -5.46 16.91 -5.73
CA ASP A 161 -6.45 17.95 -5.54
C ASP A 161 -6.39 18.41 -4.07
N ASP A 162 -6.23 19.71 -3.84
CA ASP A 162 -6.06 20.25 -2.48
C ASP A 162 -7.33 20.11 -1.64
N ALA A 163 -8.50 20.14 -2.30
CA ALA A 163 -9.79 20.13 -1.62
C ALA A 163 -10.17 18.75 -1.07
N THR A 164 -9.86 17.71 -1.84
CA THR A 164 -10.26 16.33 -1.56
C THR A 164 -9.09 15.45 -1.15
N THR A 165 -7.84 15.90 -1.34
CA THR A 165 -6.61 15.10 -1.26
C THR A 165 -6.57 13.91 -2.23
N ALA A 166 -7.48 13.88 -3.21
CA ALA A 166 -7.51 12.85 -4.23
C ALA A 166 -6.28 12.97 -5.14
N TRP A 167 -5.66 11.84 -5.46
CA TRP A 167 -4.60 11.79 -6.47
C TRP A 167 -5.16 12.22 -7.82
N LEU A 168 -4.60 13.28 -8.39
CA LEU A 168 -4.85 13.65 -9.78
C LEU A 168 -4.00 12.78 -10.68
N ASP A 169 -2.72 12.64 -10.35
CA ASP A 169 -1.84 11.61 -10.88
C ASP A 169 -0.53 11.49 -10.06
N ALA A 170 0.21 10.42 -10.31
CA ALA A 170 1.57 10.22 -9.79
C ALA A 170 2.38 9.39 -10.78
N TRP A 171 3.59 9.84 -11.09
CA TRP A 171 4.48 9.22 -12.06
C TRP A 171 5.78 8.79 -11.41
N VAL A 172 6.20 7.56 -11.70
CA VAL A 172 7.60 7.19 -11.59
C VAL A 172 8.34 7.87 -12.74
N VAL A 173 9.33 8.69 -12.43
CA VAL A 173 10.06 9.51 -13.39
C VAL A 173 11.54 9.17 -13.37
N PRO A 174 12.29 9.41 -14.47
CA PRO A 174 13.74 9.26 -14.47
C PRO A 174 14.43 10.12 -13.40
N SER A 175 13.89 11.32 -13.16
CA SER A 175 14.33 12.20 -12.08
C SER A 175 13.21 13.17 -11.71
N ASN A 176 12.86 13.21 -10.41
CA ASN A 176 11.94 14.20 -9.85
C ASN A 176 12.65 15.51 -9.48
N ARG A 177 13.88 15.72 -9.98
CA ARG A 177 14.69 16.93 -9.83
C ARG A 177 14.84 17.72 -11.13
N MET A 178 14.24 17.25 -12.22
CA MET A 178 14.32 17.90 -13.54
C MET A 178 13.04 18.68 -13.82
N GLY A 179 13.18 20.00 -14.03
CA GLY A 179 12.03 20.88 -14.24
C GLY A 179 11.22 20.57 -15.49
N GLU A 180 11.88 20.12 -16.56
CA GLU A 180 11.21 19.75 -17.82
C GLU A 180 10.25 18.58 -17.62
N ILE A 181 10.66 17.58 -16.82
CA ILE A 181 9.85 16.41 -16.50
C ILE A 181 8.63 16.82 -15.68
N ILE A 182 8.83 17.69 -14.69
CA ILE A 182 7.75 18.17 -13.81
C ILE A 182 6.75 19.02 -14.58
N ALA A 183 7.24 19.91 -15.45
CA ALA A 183 6.41 20.70 -16.34
C ALA A 183 5.59 19.80 -17.28
N TYR A 184 6.20 18.74 -17.83
CA TYR A 184 5.51 17.75 -18.65
C TYR A 184 4.42 17.01 -17.86
N CYS A 185 4.71 16.54 -16.65
CA CYS A 185 3.70 15.92 -15.77
C CYS A 185 2.49 16.83 -15.52
N PHE A 186 2.73 18.13 -15.33
CA PHE A 186 1.64 19.10 -15.21
C PHE A 186 0.83 19.20 -16.51
N LEU A 187 1.47 19.30 -17.68
CA LEU A 187 0.76 19.32 -18.97
C LEU A 187 -0.09 18.06 -19.19
N CYS A 188 0.38 16.89 -18.78
CA CYS A 188 -0.42 15.66 -18.80
C CYS A 188 -1.71 15.79 -17.98
N LEU A 189 -1.69 16.49 -16.84
CA LEU A 189 -2.90 16.76 -16.06
C LEU A 189 -3.83 17.73 -16.77
N VAL A 190 -3.27 18.80 -17.36
CA VAL A 190 -4.06 19.77 -18.13
C VAL A 190 -4.78 19.06 -19.28
N GLU A 191 -4.09 18.17 -19.97
CA GLU A 191 -4.69 17.36 -21.03
C GLU A 191 -5.73 16.36 -20.49
N LYS A 192 -5.45 15.68 -19.38
CA LYS A 192 -6.35 14.69 -18.76
C LYS A 192 -7.67 15.30 -18.30
N TYR A 193 -7.59 16.46 -17.63
CA TYR A 193 -8.75 17.14 -17.05
C TYR A 193 -9.34 18.22 -17.97
N LYS A 194 -8.72 18.44 -19.14
CA LYS A 194 -9.14 19.45 -20.14
C LYS A 194 -9.31 20.85 -19.53
N GLY A 195 -8.44 21.19 -18.57
CA GLY A 195 -8.50 22.43 -17.82
C GLY A 195 -7.28 22.64 -16.93
N ILE A 196 -7.08 23.89 -16.49
CA ILE A 196 -6.03 24.29 -15.55
C ILE A 196 -6.66 24.68 -14.21
N PRO A 197 -5.99 24.46 -13.06
CA PRO A 197 -6.51 24.89 -11.77
C PRO A 197 -6.49 26.42 -11.65
N LEU A 198 -7.26 26.96 -10.69
CA LEU A 198 -7.16 28.39 -10.35
C LEU A 198 -5.81 28.70 -9.69
N GLN A 199 -5.30 27.77 -8.89
CA GLN A 199 -4.00 27.88 -8.23
C GLN A 199 -3.27 26.54 -8.21
N PHE A 200 -1.95 26.58 -8.35
CA PHE A 200 -1.08 25.43 -8.15
C PHE A 200 -0.11 25.72 -7.01
N THR A 201 0.15 24.74 -6.16
CA THR A 201 1.10 24.89 -5.06
C THR A 201 2.20 23.84 -5.08
N THR A 202 3.42 24.27 -4.80
CA THR A 202 4.58 23.38 -4.66
C THR A 202 5.51 23.86 -3.55
N ASP A 203 6.42 22.99 -3.13
CA ASP A 203 7.60 23.43 -2.39
C ASP A 203 8.50 24.28 -3.31
N CYS A 204 9.29 25.16 -2.69
CA CYS A 204 10.29 25.97 -3.39
C CYS A 204 11.52 25.11 -3.69
N GLY A 205 11.63 24.63 -4.92
CA GLY A 205 12.74 23.82 -5.43
C GLY A 205 13.20 24.35 -6.78
N SER A 206 14.44 24.05 -7.17
CA SER A 206 14.95 24.43 -8.49
C SER A 206 14.13 23.80 -9.62
N GLU A 207 13.63 22.59 -9.38
CA GLU A 207 12.85 21.80 -10.31
C GLU A 207 11.44 22.38 -10.57
N THR A 208 10.92 23.22 -9.68
CA THR A 208 9.57 23.81 -9.82
C THR A 208 9.57 25.18 -10.52
N THR A 209 10.74 25.74 -10.85
CA THR A 209 10.86 27.06 -11.48
C THR A 209 10.22 27.11 -12.87
N GLN A 210 10.48 26.10 -13.71
CA GLN A 210 9.89 26.04 -15.05
C GLN A 210 8.37 25.81 -14.99
N LEU A 211 7.93 24.98 -14.04
CA LEU A 211 6.51 24.74 -13.77
C LEU A 211 5.79 26.04 -13.41
N HIS A 212 6.37 26.86 -12.53
CA HIS A 212 5.83 28.17 -12.15
C HIS A 212 5.60 29.05 -13.38
N GLY A 213 6.63 29.26 -14.22
CA GLY A 213 6.48 30.09 -15.42
C GLY A 213 5.44 29.56 -16.42
N LEU A 214 5.34 28.23 -16.57
CA LEU A 214 4.35 27.61 -17.43
C LEU A 214 2.91 27.83 -16.94
N ILE A 215 2.67 27.69 -15.63
CA ILE A 215 1.36 27.88 -15.03
C ILE A 215 0.92 29.33 -15.16
N GLU A 216 1.79 30.28 -14.84
CA GLU A 216 1.53 31.71 -15.00
C GLU A 216 1.18 32.06 -16.46
N ALA A 217 1.94 31.54 -17.43
CA ALA A 217 1.69 31.77 -18.84
C ALA A 217 0.33 31.20 -19.30
N LEU A 218 0.03 29.94 -18.97
CA LEU A 218 -1.25 29.34 -19.35
C LEU A 218 -2.42 30.07 -18.69
N ARG A 219 -2.26 30.48 -17.42
CA ARG A 219 -3.30 31.21 -16.70
C ARG A 219 -3.56 32.59 -17.30
N SER A 220 -2.53 33.26 -17.78
CA SER A 220 -2.68 34.55 -18.47
C SER A 220 -3.39 34.41 -19.83
N ILE A 221 -3.11 33.33 -20.56
CA ILE A 221 -3.70 33.08 -21.90
C ILE A 221 -5.16 32.67 -21.82
N PHE A 222 -5.47 31.67 -20.99
CA PHE A 222 -6.81 31.18 -20.74
C PHE A 222 -7.16 31.67 -19.34
N HIS A 223 -8.05 32.62 -19.09
CA HIS A 223 -8.30 33.24 -17.76
C HIS A 223 -7.58 34.58 -17.48
N GLY A 224 -7.26 35.35 -18.52
CA GLY A 224 -6.79 36.73 -18.37
C GLY A 224 -7.83 37.72 -17.80
N ASP A 225 -9.07 37.28 -17.58
CA ASP A 225 -10.13 38.02 -16.89
C ASP A 225 -10.02 37.99 -15.36
N ILE A 226 -9.16 37.13 -14.80
CA ILE A 226 -8.95 36.98 -13.36
C ILE A 226 -7.69 37.74 -12.94
N ASP A 227 -7.79 38.47 -11.82
CA ASP A 227 -6.65 39.20 -11.26
C ASP A 227 -5.53 38.20 -10.92
N PRO A 228 -4.31 38.33 -11.51
CA PRO A 228 -3.20 37.41 -11.28
C PRO A 228 -2.65 37.46 -9.85
N THR A 229 -3.11 38.38 -9.01
CA THR A 229 -2.70 38.48 -7.61
C THR A 229 -3.69 37.88 -6.62
N GLU A 230 -4.93 37.60 -7.04
CA GLU A 230 -6.03 37.20 -6.14
C GLU A 230 -6.97 36.14 -6.77
N PRO A 231 -6.68 34.82 -6.65
CA PRO A 231 -5.44 34.24 -6.13
C PRO A 231 -4.35 34.16 -7.22
N PRO A 232 -3.06 34.16 -6.83
CA PRO A 232 -1.97 33.91 -7.77
C PRO A 232 -2.06 32.50 -8.37
N ALA A 233 -1.67 32.38 -9.63
CA ALA A 233 -1.75 31.15 -10.40
C ALA A 233 -0.85 30.05 -9.82
N HIS A 234 0.33 30.43 -9.31
CA HIS A 234 1.22 29.52 -8.59
C HIS A 234 1.71 30.11 -7.25
N VAL A 235 1.79 29.26 -6.22
CA VAL A 235 2.30 29.64 -4.89
C VAL A 235 3.34 28.64 -4.40
N TYR A 236 4.52 29.15 -4.05
CA TYR A 236 5.50 28.39 -3.29
C TYR A 236 5.13 28.31 -1.82
N LEU A 237 5.08 27.09 -1.31
CA LEU A 237 4.85 26.80 0.10
C LEU A 237 6.16 26.39 0.78
N ARG A 238 6.19 26.54 2.11
CA ARG A 238 7.17 25.81 2.92
C ARG A 238 6.75 24.35 2.93
N SER A 239 7.71 23.43 2.94
CA SER A 239 7.43 21.98 2.96
C SER A 239 6.43 21.55 4.05
N VAL A 240 6.54 22.13 5.25
CA VAL A 240 5.60 21.87 6.36
C VAL A 240 4.16 22.35 6.11
N HIS A 241 3.94 23.22 5.12
CA HIS A 241 2.65 23.76 4.71
C HIS A 241 2.08 23.10 3.45
N ASN A 242 2.86 22.30 2.72
CA ASN A 242 2.39 21.51 1.57
C ASN A 242 1.65 20.23 2.05
N ILE A 243 0.66 20.45 2.91
CA ILE A 243 0.04 19.44 3.77
C ILE A 243 -0.72 18.39 2.94
N SER A 244 -1.33 18.78 1.81
CA SER A 244 -2.23 17.88 1.06
C SER A 244 -1.44 16.75 0.43
N ILE A 245 -0.45 17.07 -0.40
CA ILE A 245 0.44 16.08 -1.00
C ILE A 245 1.32 15.40 0.06
N GLY A 246 1.80 16.13 1.07
CA GLY A 246 2.59 15.56 2.17
C GLY A 246 1.83 14.49 2.98
N CYS A 247 0.53 14.68 3.21
CA CYS A 247 -0.33 13.65 3.81
C CYS A 247 -0.43 12.41 2.91
N SER A 248 -0.60 12.61 1.60
CA SER A 248 -0.67 11.51 0.63
C SER A 248 0.66 10.76 0.51
N TRP A 249 1.80 11.45 0.54
CA TRP A 249 3.13 10.83 0.60
C TRP A 249 3.35 10.04 1.88
N LEU A 250 2.88 10.55 3.03
CA LEU A 250 2.96 9.80 4.28
C LEU A 250 2.19 8.47 4.18
N ARG A 251 1.00 8.47 3.57
CA ARG A 251 0.23 7.25 3.34
C ARG A 251 0.96 6.29 2.39
N LEU A 252 1.44 6.78 1.25
CA LEU A 252 2.17 5.95 0.29
C LEU A 252 3.38 5.28 0.95
N ARG A 253 4.17 6.04 1.71
CA ARG A 253 5.34 5.53 2.41
C ARG A 253 4.98 4.45 3.43
N LEU A 254 4.04 4.72 4.32
CA LEU A 254 3.71 3.81 5.44
C LEU A 254 2.97 2.56 4.97
N ASP A 255 2.06 2.70 4.01
CA ASP A 255 1.27 1.57 3.55
C ASP A 255 2.06 0.70 2.55
N PHE A 256 2.90 1.28 1.71
CA PHE A 256 3.57 0.57 0.63
C PHE A 256 5.10 0.80 0.59
N GLY A 257 5.55 2.05 0.58
CA GLY A 257 6.91 2.38 0.19
C GLY A 257 8.01 1.78 1.08
N ASP A 258 7.84 1.84 2.40
CA ASP A 258 8.83 1.25 3.33
C ASP A 258 8.91 -0.28 3.15
N ASN A 259 7.78 -0.96 2.91
CA ASN A 259 7.74 -2.41 2.64
C ASN A 259 8.36 -2.77 1.28
N ALA A 260 8.05 -2.00 0.24
CA ALA A 260 8.57 -2.22 -1.11
C ALA A 260 10.11 -2.23 -1.10
N VAL A 261 10.73 -1.34 -0.35
CA VAL A 261 12.19 -1.28 -0.25
C VAL A 261 12.76 -2.48 0.50
N ILE A 262 12.12 -2.93 1.58
CA ILE A 262 12.56 -4.13 2.30
C ILE A 262 12.52 -5.35 1.37
N PHE A 263 11.41 -5.52 0.65
CA PHE A 263 11.28 -6.65 -0.28
C PHE A 263 12.24 -6.57 -1.46
N PHE A 264 12.49 -5.38 -2.01
CA PHE A 264 13.45 -5.17 -3.10
C PHE A 264 14.87 -5.58 -2.67
N ASN A 265 15.32 -5.09 -1.52
CA ASN A 265 16.65 -5.42 -0.99
C ASN A 265 16.78 -6.91 -0.66
N LYS A 266 15.73 -7.51 -0.10
CA LYS A 266 15.71 -8.95 0.14
C LYS A 266 15.83 -9.75 -1.16
N GLY A 267 15.22 -9.29 -2.25
CA GLY A 267 15.36 -9.91 -3.57
C GLY A 267 16.82 -9.92 -4.08
N ILE A 268 17.58 -8.87 -3.78
CA ILE A 268 19.03 -8.81 -4.07
C ILE A 268 19.78 -9.82 -3.19
N GLU A 269 19.51 -9.80 -1.88
CA GLU A 269 20.17 -10.69 -0.92
C GLU A 269 19.92 -12.18 -1.21
N ASP A 270 18.70 -12.52 -1.65
CA ASP A 270 18.28 -13.87 -2.02
C ASP A 270 18.78 -14.29 -3.43
N GLY A 271 19.46 -13.40 -4.17
CA GLY A 271 19.95 -13.64 -5.53
C GLY A 271 18.84 -13.73 -6.60
N LEU A 272 17.66 -13.19 -6.30
CA LEU A 272 16.52 -13.14 -7.23
C LEU A 272 16.63 -11.97 -8.23
N TYR A 273 17.39 -10.94 -7.88
CA TYR A 273 17.69 -9.79 -8.74
C TYR A 273 19.18 -9.45 -8.66
N ASP A 274 19.83 -9.39 -9.81
CA ASP A 274 21.22 -8.97 -9.96
C ASP A 274 21.26 -7.58 -10.62
N PRO A 275 21.63 -6.51 -9.88
CA PRO A 275 21.69 -5.16 -10.42
C PRO A 275 22.77 -4.99 -11.50
N ASP A 276 23.75 -5.89 -11.57
CA ASP A 276 24.81 -5.85 -12.56
C ASP A 276 24.45 -6.62 -13.85
N ASP A 277 23.32 -7.34 -13.88
CA ASP A 277 22.82 -8.04 -15.06
C ASP A 277 22.02 -7.09 -15.98
N PRO A 278 22.55 -6.75 -17.19
CA PRO A 278 21.86 -5.90 -18.15
C PRO A 278 20.51 -6.43 -18.60
N GLN A 279 20.27 -7.74 -18.59
CA GLN A 279 18.97 -8.30 -18.97
C GLN A 279 17.90 -8.03 -17.93
N GLN A 280 18.29 -7.78 -16.67
CA GLN A 280 17.37 -7.54 -15.57
C GLN A 280 17.04 -6.05 -15.37
N TYR A 281 17.87 -5.14 -15.89
CA TYR A 281 17.57 -3.70 -15.86
C TYR A 281 17.27 -3.07 -17.24
N SER A 282 17.57 -3.73 -18.36
CA SER A 282 17.20 -3.21 -19.68
C SER A 282 15.75 -3.54 -20.00
N ALA A 283 14.93 -2.52 -20.16
CA ALA A 283 13.57 -2.66 -20.67
C ALA A 283 13.58 -2.94 -22.19
N SER A 284 14.23 -4.01 -22.65
CA SER A 284 14.13 -4.51 -24.02
C SER A 284 12.88 -5.38 -24.21
N GLY A 285 11.75 -4.91 -23.67
CA GLY A 285 10.43 -5.46 -23.96
C GLY A 285 9.85 -4.72 -25.14
N SER A 286 9.72 -5.39 -26.29
CA SER A 286 9.04 -4.90 -27.49
C SER A 286 7.80 -4.09 -27.11
N GLY A 287 7.81 -2.78 -27.40
CA GLY A 287 6.67 -1.91 -27.18
C GLY A 287 5.44 -2.49 -27.85
N ARG A 288 4.49 -2.99 -27.05
CA ARG A 288 3.12 -3.10 -27.52
C ARG A 288 2.63 -1.67 -27.63
N SER A 289 2.50 -1.20 -28.86
CA SER A 289 1.79 0.04 -29.18
C SER A 289 0.46 0.02 -28.44
N CYS A 290 0.25 1.00 -27.58
CA CYS A 290 -1.07 1.29 -27.04
C CYS A 290 -1.89 1.76 -28.24
N SER A 291 -2.69 0.86 -28.82
CA SER A 291 -3.65 1.24 -29.86
C SER A 291 -4.72 2.08 -29.17
N GLU A 292 -4.70 3.38 -29.43
CA GLU A 292 -5.82 4.28 -29.19
C GLU A 292 -7.07 3.65 -29.82
N LYS A 293 -8.09 3.40 -28.99
CA LYS A 293 -9.46 3.25 -29.50
C LYS A 293 -10.07 4.65 -29.45
N SER A 294 -10.35 5.16 -30.64
CA SER A 294 -11.17 6.35 -30.92
C SER A 294 -12.53 6.30 -30.24
#